data_AF-A0A7C1X1E3-F1
#
_entry.id   AF-A0A7C1X1E3-F1
#
_cell.length_a   1.000
_cell.length_b   1.000
_cell.length_c   1.000
_cell.angle_alpha   90.00
_cell.angle_beta   90.00
_cell.angle_gamma   90.00
#
_symmetry.space_group_name_H-M   'P 1'
#
loop_
_entity.id
_entity.type
_entity.pdbx_description
1 polymer ?
#
loop_
_entity_poly.entity_id
_entity_poly.type
_entity_poly.pdbx_seq_one_letter_code
_entity_poly.pdbx_strand_id
1 'polypeptide(L)'
;MSLIGIISDTHDHLVNVRRAIALFNEQKVNRVIHCGDIVARFVLEEFSRLQAPLTVVLGNCDGDPGALQESARRLGFEFHLQPALLELSQRRVFVSHQPLNSVPECDFYLHGHTHRQRYEPGKPVIVNPGEACGWLSGVASVAILDLTTGTVEFPEFATG
;
A
#
# COMPACT_ATOMS: atom_id res chain seq x y z
N MET A 1 -8.54 10.20 -15.10
CA MET A 1 -7.93 8.97 -14.52
C MET A 1 -7.74 9.22 -13.04
N SER A 2 -8.07 8.24 -12.22
CA SER A 2 -7.92 8.31 -10.76
C SER A 2 -7.03 7.15 -10.33
N LEU A 3 -5.72 7.31 -10.52
CA LEU A 3 -4.73 6.27 -10.25
C LEU A 3 -4.32 6.31 -8.78
N ILE A 4 -4.27 5.14 -8.14
CA ILE A 4 -3.67 5.01 -6.82
C ILE A 4 -2.53 3.99 -6.85
N GLY A 5 -1.44 4.32 -6.17
CA GLY A 5 -0.36 3.38 -5.91
C GLY A 5 -0.66 2.56 -4.66
N ILE A 6 -0.35 1.27 -4.69
CA ILE A 6 -0.56 0.35 -3.57
C ILE A 6 0.75 -0.36 -3.31
N ILE A 7 1.18 -0.36 -2.05
CA ILE A 7 2.42 -0.99 -1.59
C ILE A 7 2.17 -1.69 -0.26
N SER A 8 2.90 -2.77 0.02
CA SER A 8 2.80 -3.51 1.27
C SER A 8 4.11 -4.23 1.57
N ASP A 9 4.29 -4.66 2.81
CA ASP A 9 5.35 -5.58 3.23
C ASP A 9 6.74 -5.07 2.77
N THR A 10 7.06 -3.81 3.13
CA THR A 10 8.34 -3.18 2.76
C THR A 10 9.48 -3.64 3.63
N HIS A 11 9.21 -4.03 4.89
CA HIS A 11 10.17 -4.56 5.85
C HIS A 11 11.54 -3.88 5.81
N ASP A 12 11.59 -2.57 6.03
CA ASP A 12 12.85 -1.79 6.07
C ASP A 12 13.67 -1.75 4.76
N HIS A 13 13.17 -2.30 3.66
CA HIS A 13 13.89 -2.41 2.40
C HIS A 13 13.96 -1.09 1.60
N LEU A 14 14.79 -0.16 2.08
CA LEU A 14 14.86 1.22 1.59
C LEU A 14 15.12 1.36 0.08
N VAL A 15 15.91 0.46 -0.51
CA VAL A 15 16.19 0.49 -1.95
C VAL A 15 14.90 0.34 -2.76
N ASN A 16 14.04 -0.61 -2.38
CA ASN A 16 12.79 -0.86 -3.09
C ASN A 16 11.73 0.17 -2.74
N VAL A 17 11.70 0.66 -1.50
CA VAL A 17 10.85 1.79 -1.11
C VAL A 17 11.14 3.01 -2.00
N ARG A 18 12.42 3.36 -2.19
CA ARG A 18 12.81 4.49 -3.06
C ARG A 18 12.45 4.26 -4.53
N ARG A 19 12.60 3.02 -5.03
CA ARG A 19 12.16 2.66 -6.39
C ARG A 19 10.65 2.80 -6.56
N ALA A 20 9.87 2.32 -5.60
CA ALA A 20 8.42 2.46 -5.60
C ALA A 20 7.98 3.93 -5.55
N ILE A 21 8.60 4.75 -4.70
CA ILE A 21 8.34 6.20 -4.63
C ILE A 21 8.62 6.87 -5.99
N ALA A 22 9.76 6.57 -6.61
CA ALA A 22 10.10 7.13 -7.92
C ALA A 22 9.07 6.76 -8.99
N LEU A 23 8.68 5.48 -9.03
CA LEU A 23 7.63 4.97 -9.92
C LEU A 23 6.29 5.68 -9.68
N PHE A 24 5.83 5.77 -8.44
CA PHE A 24 4.55 6.43 -8.12
C PHE A 24 4.54 7.91 -8.51
N ASN A 25 5.66 8.61 -8.31
CA ASN A 25 5.83 10.00 -8.73
C ASN A 25 5.82 10.13 -10.26
N GLU A 26 6.52 9.25 -10.99
CA GLU A 26 6.54 9.22 -12.45
C GLU A 26 5.14 8.97 -13.04
N GLN A 27 4.41 8.01 -12.46
CA GLN A 27 3.03 7.67 -12.83
C GLN A 27 2.01 8.73 -12.39
N LYS A 28 2.42 9.74 -11.60
CA LYS A 28 1.57 10.82 -11.10
C LYS A 28 0.30 10.29 -10.41
N VAL A 29 0.45 9.25 -9.60
CA VAL A 29 -0.68 8.67 -8.85
C VAL A 29 -1.30 9.74 -7.93
N ASN A 30 -2.61 9.68 -7.75
CA ASN A 30 -3.35 10.65 -6.95
C ASN A 30 -3.20 10.40 -5.44
N ARG A 31 -2.85 9.18 -5.04
CA ARG A 31 -2.62 8.74 -3.66
C ARG A 31 -1.80 7.47 -3.65
N VAL A 32 -1.03 7.26 -2.59
CA VAL A 32 -0.40 5.97 -2.29
C VAL A 32 -1.01 5.38 -1.02
N ILE A 33 -1.29 4.09 -1.02
CA ILE A 33 -1.78 3.33 0.12
C ILE A 33 -0.74 2.27 0.49
N HIS A 34 -0.27 2.31 1.74
CA HIS A 34 0.56 1.27 2.34
C HIS A 34 -0.31 0.30 3.14
N CYS A 35 -0.42 -0.96 2.71
CA CYS A 35 -1.31 -1.95 3.34
C CYS A 35 -0.72 -2.58 4.62
N GLY A 36 0.49 -2.24 5.01
CA GLY A 36 1.07 -2.59 6.32
C GLY A 36 2.43 -3.25 6.22
N ASP A 37 3.02 -3.53 7.37
CA ASP A 37 4.40 -4.04 7.52
C ASP A 37 5.42 -3.07 6.89
N ILE A 38 5.34 -1.81 7.32
CA ILE A 38 6.35 -0.78 7.04
C ILE A 38 7.66 -1.13 7.77
N VAL A 39 7.46 -1.53 9.03
CA VAL A 39 8.37 -1.97 10.09
C VAL A 39 9.04 -0.84 10.90
N ALA A 40 9.82 0.07 10.32
CA ALA A 40 10.45 1.13 11.11
C ALA A 40 10.07 2.56 10.71
N ARG A 41 10.17 3.49 11.66
CA ARG A 41 9.90 4.93 11.44
C ARG A 41 10.73 5.55 10.33
N PHE A 42 11.99 5.13 10.16
CA PHE A 42 12.86 5.68 9.12
C PHE A 42 12.38 5.33 7.70
N VAL A 43 11.66 4.21 7.55
CA VAL A 43 11.02 3.84 6.28
C VAL A 43 9.90 4.82 5.97
N LEU A 44 9.09 5.14 6.99
CA LEU A 44 8.03 6.14 6.86
C LEU A 44 8.60 7.51 6.47
N GLU A 45 9.75 7.90 7.01
CA GLU A 45 10.43 9.15 6.64
C GLU A 45 10.83 9.19 5.15
N GLU A 46 11.21 8.07 4.52
CA GLU A 46 11.52 8.04 3.08
C GLU A 46 10.31 8.40 2.21
N PHE A 47 9.10 8.06 2.65
CA PHE A 47 7.88 8.41 1.92
C PHE A 47 7.59 9.92 1.88
N SER A 48 8.33 10.76 2.63
CA SER A 48 8.26 12.23 2.48
C SER A 48 8.66 12.73 1.09
N ARG A 49 9.31 11.86 0.30
CA ARG A 49 9.68 12.10 -1.10
C ARG A 49 8.52 11.85 -2.08
N LEU A 50 7.39 11.32 -1.64
CA LEU A 50 6.20 11.19 -2.48
C LEU A 50 5.63 12.58 -2.80
N GLN A 51 5.20 12.76 -4.05
CA GLN A 51 4.43 13.93 -4.47
C GLN A 51 2.93 13.75 -4.19
N ALA A 52 2.48 12.50 -4.06
CA ALA A 52 1.12 12.14 -3.73
C ALA A 52 0.94 11.98 -2.20
N PRO A 53 -0.28 12.21 -1.66
CA PRO A 53 -0.57 11.91 -0.27
C PRO A 53 -0.43 10.40 0.01
N LEU A 54 0.03 10.07 1.22
CA LEU A 54 0.17 8.70 1.72
C LEU A 54 -0.91 8.39 2.76
N THR A 55 -1.56 7.23 2.60
CA THR A 55 -2.35 6.58 3.65
C THR A 55 -1.65 5.29 4.08
N VAL A 56 -1.55 5.08 5.38
CA VAL A 56 -0.90 3.91 5.98
C VAL A 56 -1.92 3.13 6.81
N VAL A 57 -1.91 1.81 6.65
CA VAL A 57 -2.57 0.86 7.55
C VAL A 57 -1.49 0.06 8.29
N LEU A 58 -1.67 -0.13 9.60
CA LEU A 58 -0.75 -0.92 10.44
C LEU A 58 -0.74 -2.39 10.01
N GLY A 59 0.44 -3.00 9.93
CA GLY A 59 0.63 -4.45 9.79
C GLY A 59 1.02 -5.14 11.09
N ASN A 60 1.12 -6.47 11.07
CA ASN A 60 1.41 -7.25 12.28
C ASN A 60 2.89 -7.21 12.70
N CYS A 61 3.80 -6.80 11.81
CA CYS A 61 5.23 -6.63 12.13
C CYS A 61 5.57 -5.21 12.59
N ASP A 62 4.63 -4.27 12.57
CA ASP A 62 4.82 -2.89 13.01
C ASP A 62 4.82 -2.80 14.55
N GLY A 63 5.99 -3.01 15.17
CA GLY A 63 6.15 -3.26 16.61
C GLY A 63 5.89 -2.08 17.57
N ASP A 64 5.86 -0.84 17.07
CA ASP A 64 5.49 0.35 17.85
C ASP A 64 4.48 1.22 17.09
N PRO A 65 3.18 0.88 17.17
CA PRO A 65 2.12 1.62 16.49
C PRO A 65 2.05 3.09 16.89
N GLY A 66 2.35 3.41 18.16
CA GLY A 66 2.30 4.78 18.68
C GLY A 66 3.39 5.66 18.07
N ALA A 67 4.62 5.16 18.01
CA ALA A 67 5.74 5.88 17.42
C ALA A 67 5.60 6.04 15.89
N LEU A 68 5.00 5.05 15.21
CA LEU A 68 4.65 5.14 13.79
C LEU A 68 3.54 6.17 13.54
N GLN A 69 2.48 6.17 14.34
CA GLN A 69 1.40 7.15 14.24
C GLN A 69 1.90 8.57 14.50
N GLU A 70 2.75 8.78 15.50
CA GLU A 70 3.37 10.08 15.77
C GLU A 70 4.22 10.56 14.58
N SER A 71 5.01 9.65 14.00
CA SER A 71 5.84 9.94 12.83
C SER A 71 4.99 10.28 11.61
N ALA A 72 3.92 9.52 11.35
CA ALA A 72 2.96 9.78 10.29
C ALA A 72 2.33 11.17 10.44
N ARG A 73 1.86 11.50 11.65
CA ARG A 73 1.29 12.82 11.97
C ARG A 73 2.28 13.95 11.70
N ARG A 74 3.54 13.80 12.14
CA ARG A 74 4.60 14.81 11.90
C ARG A 74 4.87 15.02 10.42
N LEU A 75 4.79 13.96 9.62
CA LEU A 75 5.03 13.98 8.17
C LEU A 75 3.78 14.38 7.36
N GLY A 76 2.62 14.55 8.01
CA GLY A 76 1.37 14.88 7.35
C GLY A 76 0.70 13.69 6.63
N PHE A 77 1.03 12.46 7.03
CA PHE A 77 0.43 11.25 6.47
C PHE A 77 -0.83 10.83 7.24
N GLU A 78 -1.74 10.20 6.51
CA GLU A 78 -2.91 9.56 7.09
C GLU A 78 -2.54 8.18 7.62
N PHE A 79 -2.91 7.86 8.87
CA PHE A 79 -2.50 6.62 9.53
C PHE A 79 -3.69 5.96 10.23
N HIS A 80 -3.85 4.66 10.00
CA HIS A 80 -4.93 3.84 10.55
C HIS A 80 -4.37 2.58 11.21
N LEU A 81 -4.93 2.21 12.36
CA LEU A 81 -4.53 0.98 13.07
C LEU A 81 -4.96 -0.32 12.39
N GLN A 82 -5.83 -0.25 11.38
CA GLN A 82 -6.52 -1.35 10.67
C GLN A 82 -7.85 -1.83 11.31
N PRO A 83 -8.84 -2.21 10.49
CA PRO A 83 -8.94 -1.89 9.06
C PRO A 83 -9.22 -0.39 8.85
N ALA A 84 -9.05 0.09 7.62
CA ALA A 84 -9.44 1.44 7.20
C ALA A 84 -10.51 1.37 6.11
N LEU A 85 -11.52 2.24 6.20
CA LEU A 85 -12.48 2.47 5.13
C LEU A 85 -12.29 3.91 4.63
N LEU A 86 -11.85 4.04 3.38
CA LEU A 86 -11.56 5.30 2.73
C LEU A 86 -12.61 5.60 1.66
N GLU A 87 -12.85 6.89 1.42
CA GLU A 87 -13.64 7.34 0.28
C GLU A 87 -12.72 8.09 -0.68
N LEU A 88 -12.44 7.46 -1.83
CA LEU A 88 -11.54 7.99 -2.86
C LEU A 88 -12.29 8.10 -4.18
N SER A 89 -12.38 9.30 -4.74
CA SER A 89 -13.12 9.54 -6.00
C SER A 89 -14.56 8.99 -5.96
N GLN A 90 -15.26 9.19 -4.82
CA GLN A 90 -16.62 8.69 -4.55
C GLN A 90 -16.75 7.16 -4.56
N ARG A 91 -15.64 6.42 -4.38
CA ARG A 91 -15.59 4.96 -4.27
C ARG A 91 -15.17 4.55 -2.87
N ARG A 92 -15.79 3.50 -2.33
CA ARG A 92 -15.44 2.90 -1.04
C ARG A 92 -14.23 1.99 -1.22
N VAL A 93 -13.11 2.35 -0.59
CA VAL A 93 -11.87 1.58 -0.60
C VAL A 93 -11.61 1.03 0.80
N PHE A 94 -11.76 -0.28 0.96
CA PHE A 94 -11.48 -0.97 2.22
C PHE A 94 -10.03 -1.46 2.20
N VAL A 95 -9.29 -1.22 3.29
CA VAL A 95 -7.88 -1.59 3.42
C VAL A 95 -7.65 -2.31 4.74
N SER A 96 -7.02 -3.47 4.70
CA SER A 96 -6.52 -4.18 5.88
C SER A 96 -5.16 -4.79 5.58
N HIS A 97 -4.33 -5.01 6.59
CA HIS A 97 -3.08 -5.72 6.34
C HIS A 97 -3.33 -7.20 6.08
N GLN A 98 -3.97 -7.87 7.04
CA GLN A 98 -4.34 -9.27 6.90
C GLN A 98 -5.60 -9.44 6.03
N PRO A 99 -5.68 -10.51 5.23
CA PRO A 99 -6.89 -10.83 4.48
C PRO A 99 -8.04 -11.20 5.43
N LEU A 100 -9.22 -10.64 5.19
CA LEU A 100 -10.44 -10.96 5.94
C LEU A 100 -11.07 -12.28 5.47
N ASN A 101 -11.75 -12.96 6.40
CA ASN A 101 -12.52 -14.18 6.11
C ASN A 101 -13.74 -13.93 5.23
N SER A 102 -14.36 -12.75 5.35
CA SER A 102 -15.46 -12.30 4.51
C SER A 102 -15.07 -11.02 3.77
N VAL A 103 -15.38 -10.97 2.47
CA VAL A 103 -15.09 -9.80 1.65
C VAL A 103 -16.02 -8.65 2.07
N PRO A 104 -15.47 -7.47 2.39
CA PRO A 104 -16.27 -6.33 2.84
C PRO A 104 -17.12 -5.76 1.70
N GLU A 105 -18.27 -5.19 2.03
CA GLU A 105 -19.12 -4.50 1.07
C GLU A 105 -18.51 -3.14 0.69
N CYS A 106 -17.74 -3.13 -0.40
CA CYS A 106 -17.02 -1.96 -0.90
C CYS A 106 -16.87 -2.02 -2.42
N ASP A 107 -16.23 -1.01 -3.01
CA ASP A 107 -15.89 -1.01 -4.44
C ASP A 107 -14.51 -1.63 -4.67
N PHE A 108 -13.57 -1.40 -3.74
CA PHE A 108 -12.20 -1.89 -3.78
C PHE A 108 -11.78 -2.43 -2.43
N TYR A 109 -11.15 -3.61 -2.41
CA TYR A 109 -10.60 -4.21 -1.21
C TYR A 109 -9.09 -4.45 -1.39
N LEU A 110 -8.28 -3.75 -0.60
CA LEU A 110 -6.83 -3.80 -0.65
C LEU A 110 -6.29 -4.54 0.57
N HIS A 111 -5.36 -5.47 0.37
CA HIS A 111 -4.69 -6.15 1.47
C HIS A 111 -3.21 -6.48 1.20
N GLY A 112 -2.50 -6.87 2.25
CA GLY A 112 -1.08 -7.29 2.21
C GLY A 112 -0.89 -8.67 2.82
N HIS A 113 0.16 -8.83 3.64
CA HIS A 113 0.41 -9.94 4.57
C HIS A 113 0.79 -11.28 3.94
N THR A 114 0.27 -11.61 2.77
CA THR A 114 0.55 -12.91 2.13
C THR A 114 1.81 -12.90 1.27
N HIS A 115 2.46 -11.74 1.09
CA HIS A 115 3.62 -11.54 0.20
C HIS A 115 3.40 -12.03 -1.24
N ARG A 116 2.15 -12.08 -1.70
CA ARG A 116 1.76 -12.62 -3.00
C ARG A 116 0.80 -11.69 -3.68
N GLN A 117 1.11 -11.35 -4.93
CA GLN A 117 0.21 -10.57 -5.77
C GLN A 117 -1.13 -11.27 -5.88
N ARG A 118 -2.21 -10.49 -5.78
CA ARG A 118 -3.57 -10.95 -5.98
C ARG A 118 -4.33 -9.87 -6.71
N TYR A 119 -5.05 -10.26 -7.76
CA TYR A 119 -5.99 -9.40 -8.45
C TYR A 119 -7.23 -10.22 -8.79
N GLU A 120 -8.36 -9.84 -8.20
CA GLU A 120 -9.66 -10.41 -8.54
C GLU A 120 -10.55 -9.27 -9.03
N PRO A 121 -10.82 -9.20 -10.35
CA PRO A 121 -11.78 -8.24 -10.88
C PRO A 121 -13.19 -8.60 -10.39
N GLY A 122 -14.02 -7.61 -10.12
CA GLY A 122 -15.38 -7.84 -9.62
C GLY A 122 -15.90 -6.69 -8.77
N LYS A 123 -16.85 -7.00 -7.87
CA LYS A 123 -17.37 -6.05 -6.89
C LYS A 123 -17.34 -6.68 -5.48
N PRO A 124 -16.36 -6.32 -4.63
CA PRO A 124 -15.28 -5.39 -4.91
C PRO A 124 -14.20 -5.95 -5.86
N VAL A 125 -13.39 -5.07 -6.43
CA VAL A 125 -12.09 -5.45 -6.98
C VAL A 125 -11.15 -5.72 -5.81
N ILE A 126 -10.54 -6.91 -5.76
CA ILE A 126 -9.61 -7.29 -4.69
C ILE A 126 -8.18 -7.17 -5.19
N VAL A 127 -7.32 -6.50 -4.42
CA VAL A 127 -5.92 -6.29 -4.77
C VAL A 127 -5.00 -6.57 -3.58
N ASN A 128 -3.97 -7.39 -3.82
CA ASN A 128 -2.77 -7.45 -2.98
C ASN A 128 -1.57 -7.11 -3.87
N PRO A 129 -0.77 -6.07 -3.54
CA PRO A 129 0.38 -5.68 -4.36
C PRO A 129 1.51 -6.70 -4.37
N GLY A 130 1.46 -7.74 -3.52
CA GLY A 130 2.60 -8.58 -3.19
C GLY A 130 3.44 -7.94 -2.09
N GLU A 131 4.72 -8.31 -2.04
CA GLU A 131 5.69 -7.70 -1.13
C GLU A 131 6.59 -6.71 -1.88
N ALA A 132 6.88 -5.57 -1.27
CA ALA A 132 7.84 -4.62 -1.82
C ALA A 132 9.30 -4.98 -1.48
N CYS A 133 9.54 -5.72 -0.39
CA CYS A 133 10.88 -6.16 -0.03
C CYS A 133 11.42 -7.25 -0.98
N GLY A 134 10.56 -8.14 -1.48
CA GLY A 134 10.93 -9.25 -2.35
C GLY A 134 11.65 -10.40 -1.66
N TRP A 135 11.55 -10.52 -0.32
CA TRP A 135 12.32 -11.49 0.46
C TRP A 135 11.74 -12.90 0.48
N LEU A 136 10.40 -13.06 0.48
CA LEU A 136 9.77 -14.37 0.62
C LEU A 136 9.41 -15.02 -0.72
N SER A 137 8.93 -14.23 -1.66
CA SER A 137 8.54 -14.64 -3.01
C SER A 137 9.68 -14.56 -4.01
N GLY A 138 10.72 -13.76 -3.73
CA GLY A 138 11.78 -13.43 -4.68
C GLY A 138 11.34 -12.40 -5.74
N VAL A 139 10.16 -11.80 -5.60
CA VAL A 139 9.61 -10.79 -6.50
C VAL A 139 9.24 -9.56 -5.66
N ALA A 140 9.95 -8.45 -5.87
CA ALA A 140 9.58 -7.18 -5.28
C ALA A 140 8.57 -6.48 -6.18
N SER A 141 7.37 -6.17 -5.68
CA SER A 141 6.30 -5.60 -6.50
C SER A 141 5.43 -4.60 -5.75
N VAL A 142 4.75 -3.76 -6.54
CA VAL A 142 3.70 -2.83 -6.12
C VAL A 142 2.52 -2.95 -7.08
N ALA A 143 1.40 -2.28 -6.78
CA ALA A 143 0.29 -2.19 -7.71
C ALA A 143 -0.07 -0.74 -8.06
N ILE A 144 -0.53 -0.54 -9.30
CA ILE A 144 -1.17 0.70 -9.76
C ILE A 144 -2.61 0.35 -10.12
N LEU A 145 -3.57 0.95 -9.42
CA LEU A 145 -5.00 0.71 -9.62
C LEU A 145 -5.67 1.96 -10.18
N ASP A 146 -6.39 1.83 -11.29
CA ASP A 146 -7.31 2.88 -11.77
C ASP A 146 -8.69 2.70 -11.15
N LEU A 147 -9.09 3.63 -10.27
CA LEU A 147 -10.39 3.60 -9.60
C LEU A 147 -11.59 3.78 -10.56
N THR A 148 -11.34 4.23 -11.79
CA THR A 148 -12.36 4.41 -12.82
C THR A 148 -12.76 3.08 -13.45
N THR A 149 -11.77 2.30 -13.87
CA THR A 149 -11.93 1.05 -14.64
C THR A 149 -11.83 -0.20 -13.78
N GLY A 150 -11.17 -0.10 -12.61
CA GLY A 150 -10.84 -1.22 -11.75
C GLY A 150 -9.67 -2.08 -12.24
N THR A 151 -8.95 -1.63 -13.27
CA THR A 151 -7.79 -2.33 -13.81
C THR A 151 -6.55 -2.12 -12.93
N VAL A 152 -5.74 -3.17 -12.81
CA VAL A 152 -4.52 -3.17 -11.98
C VAL A 152 -3.32 -3.58 -12.82
N GLU A 153 -2.21 -2.88 -12.63
CA GLU A 153 -0.89 -3.26 -13.10
C GLU A 153 0.01 -3.58 -11.90
N PHE A 154 0.93 -4.54 -12.08
CA PHE A 154 1.90 -4.94 -11.06
C PHE A 154 3.34 -4.66 -11.51
N PRO A 155 3.84 -3.42 -11.35
CA PRO A 155 5.25 -3.14 -11.58
C PRO A 155 6.13 -3.90 -10.61
N GLU A 156 7.18 -4.53 -11.14
CA GLU A 156 8.16 -5.31 -10.38
C GLU A 156 9.54 -4.62 -10.35
N PHE A 157 10.31 -4.89 -9.31
CA PHE A 157 11.67 -4.38 -9.12
C PHE A 157 12.66 -5.55 -9.03
N ALA A 158 13.89 -5.30 -9.48
CA ALA A 158 14.96 -6.29 -9.36
C ALA A 158 15.33 -6.54 -7.88
N THR A 159 15.31 -7.80 -7.47
CA THR A 159 15.83 -8.29 -6.19
C THR A 159 17.34 -8.51 -6.32
N GLY A 160 18.12 -7.41 -6.28
CA GLY A 160 19.58 -7.42 -6.42
C GLY A 160 20.24 -6.54 -5.39
#